data_AF-A0A2V8DRB4-F1
#
_entry.id   AF-A0A2V8DRB4-F1
#
_cell.length_a   1.000
_cell.length_b   1.000
_cell.length_c   1.000
_cell.angle_alpha   90.00
_cell.angle_beta   90.00
_cell.angle_gamma   90.00
#
_symmetry.space_group_name_H-M   'P 1'
#
loop_
_entity.id
_entity.type
_entity.pdbx_description
1 polymer ?
#
loop_
_entity_poly.entity_id
_entity_poly.type
_entity_poly.pdbx_seq_one_letter_code
_entity_poly.pdbx_strand_id
1 'polypeptide(L)'
;LQFQFHRALSQTAGCATPLHRCSIYESTEAGRRLNAMLSMGLSRPWPDALEALTGKRQMDASAILDYFAPLKLWLDEQTKGQPIGW
;
A
#
# COMPACT_ATOMS: atom_id res chain seq x y z
N LEU A 1 -3.09 3.55 -6.32
CA LEU A 1 -3.89 2.48 -5.66
C LEU A 1 -3.07 1.27 -5.25
N GLN A 2 -2.21 0.71 -6.12
CA GLN A 2 -1.38 -0.48 -5.81
C GLN A 2 -0.74 -0.47 -4.41
N PHE A 3 0.04 0.56 -4.07
CA PHE A 3 0.71 0.65 -2.76
C PHE A 3 -0.27 0.79 -1.59
N GLN A 4 -1.38 1.51 -1.79
CA GLN A 4 -2.42 1.66 -0.77
C GLN A 4 -3.12 0.32 -0.49
N PHE A 5 -3.38 -0.47 -1.53
CA PHE A 5 -3.92 -1.84 -1.40
C PHE A 5 -2.93 -2.74 -0.68
N HIS A 6 -1.67 -2.78 -1.13
CA HIS A 6 -0.63 -3.59 -0.51
C HIS A 6 -0.43 -3.24 0.96
N ARG A 7 -0.41 -1.96 1.31
CA ARG A 7 -0.31 -1.51 2.70
C ARG A 7 -1.49 -1.98 3.55
N ALA A 8 -2.72 -1.78 3.09
CA ALA A 8 -3.91 -2.20 3.82
C ALA A 8 -3.97 -3.72 4.01
N LEU A 9 -3.66 -4.48 2.97
CA LEU A 9 -3.65 -5.95 3.03
C LEU A 9 -2.49 -6.48 3.89
N SER A 10 -1.31 -5.85 3.83
CA SER A 10 -0.17 -6.20 4.68
C SER A 10 -0.46 -5.94 6.16
N GLN A 11 -1.12 -4.82 6.49
CA GLN A 11 -1.59 -4.54 7.86
C GLN A 11 -2.64 -5.56 8.31
N THR A 12 -3.56 -5.91 7.42
CA THR A 12 -4.58 -6.95 7.66
C THR A 12 -3.94 -8.32 7.90
N ALA A 13 -2.84 -8.63 7.22
CA ALA A 13 -2.06 -9.85 7.40
C ALA A 13 -1.14 -9.83 8.64
N GLY A 14 -1.12 -8.73 9.42
CA GLY A 14 -0.29 -8.62 10.63
C GLY A 14 1.20 -8.42 10.35
N CYS A 15 1.58 -7.96 9.15
CA CYS A 15 2.98 -7.72 8.82
C CYS A 15 3.59 -6.60 9.68
N ALA A 16 4.72 -6.89 10.34
CA ALA A 16 5.46 -5.93 11.17
C ALA A 16 6.81 -5.50 10.55
N THR A 17 7.16 -6.00 9.37
CA THR A 17 8.40 -5.64 8.65
C THR A 17 8.17 -4.43 7.74
N PRO A 18 9.24 -3.83 7.17
CA PRO A 18 9.08 -2.81 6.14
C PRO A 18 8.15 -3.26 5.00
N LEU A 19 7.34 -2.34 4.48
CA LEU A 19 6.22 -2.66 3.58
C LEU A 19 6.63 -3.44 2.31
N HIS A 20 7.82 -3.16 1.77
CA HIS A 20 8.37 -3.87 0.61
C HIS A 20 8.78 -5.33 0.88
N ARG A 21 8.81 -5.76 2.15
CA ARG A 21 9.05 -7.16 2.56
C ARG A 21 7.79 -7.90 3.00
N CYS A 22 6.67 -7.19 3.11
CA CYS A 22 5.42 -7.80 3.56
C CYS A 22 4.89 -8.80 2.54
N SER A 23 4.36 -9.91 3.05
CA SER A 23 3.61 -10.90 2.29
C SER A 23 2.20 -11.01 2.88
N ILE A 24 1.23 -11.23 2.00
CA ILE A 24 -0.17 -11.51 2.37
C ILE A 24 -0.51 -13.00 2.21
N TYR A 25 0.49 -13.83 1.90
CA TYR A 25 0.35 -15.27 1.78
C TYR A 25 -0.25 -15.86 3.07
N GLU A 26 -1.14 -16.85 2.93
CA GLU A 26 -1.88 -17.50 4.03
C GLU A 26 -2.75 -16.60 4.91
N SER A 27 -2.86 -15.29 4.63
CA SER A 27 -3.80 -14.43 5.34
C SER A 27 -5.20 -14.56 4.76
N THR A 28 -6.03 -15.41 5.38
CA THR A 28 -7.44 -15.57 5.01
C THR A 28 -8.20 -14.25 5.11
N GLU A 29 -7.92 -13.44 6.13
CA GLU A 29 -8.60 -12.14 6.32
C GLU A 29 -8.19 -11.12 5.25
N ALA A 30 -6.92 -11.06 4.85
CA ALA A 30 -6.50 -10.23 3.71
C ALA A 30 -7.17 -10.69 2.41
N GLY A 31 -7.21 -12.02 2.17
CA GLY A 31 -7.89 -12.61 1.03
C GLY A 31 -9.39 -12.29 0.99
N ARG A 32 -10.07 -12.33 2.14
CA ARG A 32 -11.50 -11.98 2.27
C ARG A 32 -11.77 -10.54 1.85
N ARG A 33 -10.96 -9.59 2.30
CA ARG A 33 -11.08 -8.16 1.92
C ARG A 33 -10.78 -7.94 0.45
N LEU A 34 -9.72 -8.58 -0.07
CA LEU A 34 -9.36 -8.51 -1.48
C LEU A 34 -10.50 -9.03 -2.35
N ASN A 35 -11.06 -10.20 -2.02
CA ASN A 35 -12.16 -10.78 -2.77
C ASN A 35 -13.44 -9.93 -2.70
N ALA A 36 -13.75 -9.35 -1.54
CA ALA A 36 -14.91 -8.46 -1.39
C ALA A 36 -14.81 -7.24 -2.32
N MET A 37 -13.63 -6.63 -2.42
CA MET A 37 -13.38 -5.51 -3.35
C MET A 37 -13.46 -5.97 -4.81
N LEU A 38 -12.76 -7.06 -5.17
CA LEU A 38 -12.72 -7.55 -6.56
C LEU A 38 -14.11 -7.99 -7.07
N SER A 39 -14.92 -8.59 -6.21
CA SER A 39 -16.27 -9.05 -6.55
C SER A 39 -17.23 -7.91 -6.90
N MET A 40 -16.93 -6.66 -6.51
CA MET A 40 -17.75 -5.50 -6.89
C MET A 40 -17.63 -5.18 -8.38
N GLY A 41 -16.49 -5.49 -9.01
CA GLY A 41 -16.23 -5.14 -10.40
C GLY A 41 -16.59 -3.68 -10.72
N LEU A 42 -17.41 -3.48 -11.73
CA LEU A 42 -17.90 -2.16 -12.15
C LEU A 42 -19.27 -1.78 -11.54
N SER A 43 -19.84 -2.61 -10.67
CA SER A 43 -21.19 -2.39 -10.11
C SER A 43 -21.25 -1.26 -9.07
N ARG A 44 -20.11 -0.85 -8.53
CA ARG A 44 -19.99 0.21 -7.52
C ARG A 44 -18.96 1.26 -7.96
N PRO A 45 -19.13 2.54 -7.55
CA PRO A 45 -18.09 3.54 -7.69
C PRO A 45 -16.77 3.07 -7.07
N TRP A 46 -15.65 3.38 -7.73
CA TRP A 46 -14.32 2.96 -7.25
C TRP A 46 -13.98 3.37 -5.80
N PRO A 47 -14.47 4.50 -5.23
CA PRO A 47 -14.22 4.83 -3.82
C PRO A 47 -14.83 3.82 -2.84
N ASP A 48 -15.97 3.23 -3.19
CA ASP A 48 -16.65 2.22 -2.36
C ASP A 48 -15.86 0.91 -2.38
N ALA A 49 -15.35 0.53 -3.56
CA ALA A 49 -14.45 -0.62 -3.71
C ALA A 49 -13.13 -0.42 -2.93
N LEU A 50 -12.56 0.79 -2.97
CA LEU A 50 -11.38 1.14 -2.19
C LEU A 50 -11.65 1.08 -0.67
N GLU A 51 -12.81 1.53 -0.22
CA GLU A 51 -13.21 1.49 1.18
C GLU A 51 -13.38 0.06 1.69
N ALA A 52 -13.99 -0.82 0.89
CA ALA A 52 -14.14 -2.23 1.25
C ALA A 52 -12.80 -2.94 1.53
N LEU A 53 -11.73 -2.53 0.83
CA LEU A 53 -10.40 -3.09 1.03
C LEU A 53 -9.61 -2.39 2.15
N THR A 54 -9.66 -1.05 2.18
CA THR A 54 -8.71 -0.22 2.93
C THR A 54 -9.31 0.54 4.11
N GLY A 55 -10.64 0.56 4.23
CA GLY A 55 -11.37 1.39 5.20
C GLY A 55 -11.33 2.90 4.90
N LYS A 56 -10.76 3.31 3.76
CA LYS A 56 -10.68 4.71 3.32
C LYS A 56 -11.36 4.87 1.97
N ARG A 57 -12.04 5.99 1.73
CA ARG A 57 -12.64 6.32 0.42
C ARG A 57 -11.72 7.11 -0.50
N GLN A 58 -10.67 7.71 0.06
CA GLN A 58 -9.77 8.60 -0.67
C GLN A 58 -8.46 7.90 -1.02
N MET A 59 -7.88 8.31 -2.16
CA MET A 59 -6.56 7.87 -2.54
C MET A 59 -5.50 8.41 -1.58
N ASP A 60 -4.56 7.56 -1.19
CA ASP A 60 -3.52 7.90 -0.22
C ASP A 60 -2.12 7.69 -0.84
N ALA A 61 -1.49 8.81 -1.18
CA ALA A 61 -0.14 8.84 -1.77
C ALA A 61 0.98 8.57 -0.74
N SER A 62 0.70 8.51 0.56
CA SER A 62 1.73 8.18 1.55
C SER A 62 2.19 6.72 1.45
N ALA A 63 1.35 5.82 0.93
CA ALA A 63 1.67 4.40 0.87
C ALA A 63 2.87 4.08 -0.04
N ILE A 64 3.09 4.87 -1.11
CA ILE A 64 4.28 4.71 -1.96
C ILE A 64 5.54 5.16 -1.23
N LEU A 65 5.46 6.18 -0.38
CA LEU A 65 6.58 6.64 0.45
C LEU A 65 6.96 5.56 1.48
N ASP A 66 5.98 4.92 2.13
CA ASP A 66 6.23 3.82 3.07
C ASP A 66 6.94 2.64 2.40
N TYR A 67 6.55 2.30 1.16
CA TYR A 67 7.16 1.22 0.41
C TYR A 67 8.62 1.50 0.09
N PHE A 68 8.91 2.71 -0.38
CA PHE A 68 10.26 3.13 -0.79
C PHE A 68 11.08 3.78 0.32
N ALA A 69 10.60 3.80 1.58
CA ALA A 69 11.31 4.43 2.70
C ALA A 69 12.80 4.02 2.83
N PRO A 70 13.18 2.74 2.69
CA PRO A 70 14.60 2.37 2.75
C PRO A 70 15.41 2.90 1.56
N LEU A 71 14.83 2.92 0.36
CA LEU A 71 15.47 3.49 -0.82
C LEU A 71 15.65 5.00 -0.66
N LYS A 72 14.63 5.69 -0.12
CA LYS A 72 14.70 7.12 0.19
C LYS A 72 15.84 7.42 1.17
N LEU A 73 15.96 6.66 2.25
CA LEU A 73 17.07 6.80 3.20
C LEU A 73 18.43 6.60 2.54
N TRP A 74 18.55 5.59 1.67
CA TRP A 74 19.78 5.35 0.93
C TRP A 74 20.11 6.52 -0.02
N LEU A 75 19.13 7.02 -0.76
CA LEU A 75 19.29 8.17 -1.68
C LEU A 75 19.66 9.45 -0.93
N ASP A 76 19.09 9.68 0.26
CA ASP A 76 19.42 10.85 1.09
C ASP A 76 20.87 10.83 1.53
N GLU A 77 21.45 9.64 1.77
CA GLU A 77 22.89 9.50 2.01
C GLU A 77 23.71 9.79 0.76
N GLN A 78 23.30 9.24 -0.39
CA GLN A 78 24.06 9.39 -1.64
C GLN A 78 24.06 10.82 -2.18
N THR A 79 23.01 11.60 -1.88
CA THR A 79 22.86 12.97 -2.39
C THR A 79 23.40 14.03 -1.43
N LYS A 80 24.04 13.64 -0.32
CA LYS A 80 24.67 14.60 0.61
C LYS A 80 25.67 15.49 -0.11
N GLY A 81 25.48 16.80 0.02
CA GLY A 81 26.34 17.83 -0.60
C GLY A 81 26.12 18.01 -2.10
N GLN A 82 25.18 17.30 -2.72
CA GLN A 82 24.80 17.48 -4.11
C GLN A 82 23.57 18.40 -4.23
N PRO A 83 23.48 19.24 -5.26
CA PRO A 83 22.24 19.96 -5.56
C PRO A 83 21.15 18.94 -5.93
N ILE A 84 19.97 19.06 -5.30
CA ILE A 84 18.80 18.22 -5.57
C ILE A 84 17.82 19.02 -6.42
N GLY A 85 17.46 18.48 -7.58
CA GLY A 85 16.61 19.15 -8.56
C GLY A 85 17.29 19.18 -9.92
N TRP A 86 16.78 20.01 -10.82
CA TRP A 86 17.31 20.26 -12.15
C TRP A 86 17.67 21.74 -12.29
#